data_AF-A0A3B9BPE4-F1
#
_entry.id   AF-A0A3B9BPE4-F1
#
_cell.length_a   1.000
_cell.length_b   1.000
_cell.length_c   1.000
_cell.angle_alpha   90.00
_cell.angle_beta   90.00
_cell.angle_gamma   90.00
#
_symmetry.space_group_name_H-M   'P 1'
#
loop_
_entity.id
_entity.type
_entity.pdbx_description
1 polymer ?
#
loop_
_entity_poly.entity_id
_entity_poly.type
_entity_poly.pdbx_seq_one_letter_code
_entity_poly.pdbx_strand_id
1 'polypeptide(L)' 'MGKNEKTPITVNDKEYLIDDMNDKQKALLNHVNDLGRKMDNAQFNLDQLAVGRQKFVELLADALENPEEVEEAEVVN' A
#
# COMPACT_ATOMS: atom_id res chain seq x y z
N MET A 1 -1.96 6.28 -37.75
CA MET A 1 -2.71 7.55 -37.80
C MET A 1 -2.43 8.28 -36.51
N GLY A 2 -1.42 9.15 -36.53
CA GLY A 2 -0.95 9.85 -35.34
C GLY A 2 -1.94 10.91 -34.90
N LYS A 3 -2.20 10.96 -33.59
CA LYS A 3 -2.69 12.15 -32.93
C LYS A 3 -1.73 12.37 -31.76
N ASN A 4 -1.15 13.57 -31.72
CA ASN A 4 -0.40 14.06 -30.58
C ASN A 4 -1.35 14.15 -29.39
N GLU A 5 -1.60 13.01 -28.74
CA GLU A 5 -2.35 12.97 -27.49
C GLU A 5 -1.43 13.52 -26.42
N LYS A 6 -1.52 14.84 -26.20
CA LYS A 6 -0.84 15.45 -25.08
C LYS A 6 -1.42 14.88 -23.80
N THR A 7 -0.57 14.42 -22.88
CA THR A 7 -1.04 13.83 -21.61
C THR A 7 -1.29 14.94 -20.60
N PRO A 8 -2.55 15.24 -20.23
CA PRO A 8 -2.83 16.21 -19.19
C PRO A 8 -2.57 15.60 -17.81
N ILE A 9 -2.08 16.43 -16.88
CA ILE A 9 -2.01 16.13 -15.45
C ILE A 9 -2.58 17.30 -14.66
N THR A 10 -3.12 17.03 -13.48
CA THR A 10 -3.60 18.07 -12.55
C THR A 10 -2.66 18.18 -11.36
N VAL A 11 -2.20 19.40 -11.08
CA VAL A 11 -1.37 19.72 -9.90
C VAL A 11 -1.99 20.94 -9.22
N ASN A 12 -2.39 20.81 -7.95
CA ASN A 12 -3.04 21.88 -7.17
C ASN A 12 -4.21 22.53 -7.94
N ASP A 13 -5.13 21.69 -8.45
CA ASP A 13 -6.33 22.09 -9.19
C ASP A 13 -6.06 22.85 -10.50
N LYS A 14 -4.83 22.79 -11.01
CA LYS A 14 -4.45 23.34 -12.32
C LYS A 14 -4.01 22.23 -13.27
N GLU A 15 -4.52 22.31 -14.49
CA GLU A 15 -4.15 21.39 -15.56
C GLU A 15 -2.83 21.83 -16.22
N TYR A 16 -1.94 20.86 -16.44
CA TYR A 16 -0.67 21.01 -17.13
C TYR A 16 -0.52 19.89 -18.16
N LEU A 17 0.15 20.17 -19.27
CA LEU A 17 0.45 19.18 -20.30
C LEU A 17 1.90 18.70 -20.12
N ILE A 18 2.10 17.39 -20.05
CA ILE A 18 3.44 16.80 -19.86
C ILE A 18 4.38 17.19 -21.00
N ASP A 19 3.87 17.32 -22.22
CA ASP A 19 4.66 17.69 -23.40
C ASP A 19 5.27 19.09 -23.30
N ASP A 20 4.60 19.98 -22.57
CA ASP A 20 5.03 21.36 -22.38
C ASP A 20 6.02 21.50 -21.19
N MET A 21 6.34 20.40 -20.51
CA MET A 21 7.31 20.37 -19.40
C MET A 21 8.76 20.29 -19.88
N ASN A 22 9.64 20.99 -19.18
CA ASN A 22 11.09 20.82 -19.30
C ASN A 22 11.57 19.55 -18.57
N ASP A 23 12.83 19.18 -18.81
CA ASP A 23 13.42 17.95 -18.27
C ASP A 23 13.39 17.90 -16.73
N LYS A 24 13.62 19.03 -16.07
CA LYS A 24 13.56 19.12 -14.60
C LYS A 24 12.14 18.85 -14.09
N GLN A 25 11.12 19.41 -14.74
CA GLN A 25 9.71 19.19 -14.39
C GLN A 25 9.30 17.74 -14.61
N LYS A 26 9.73 17.12 -15.72
CA LYS A 26 9.50 15.69 -15.98
C LYS A 26 10.19 14.79 -14.96
N ALA A 27 11.41 15.11 -14.56
CA ALA A 27 12.11 14.40 -13.49
C ALA A 27 11.37 14.49 -12.15
N LEU A 28 10.88 15.67 -11.79
CA LEU A 28 10.06 15.86 -10.58
C LEU A 28 8.76 15.05 -10.65
N LEU A 29 8.06 15.07 -11.78
CA LEU A 29 6.85 14.25 -11.99
C LEU A 29 7.15 12.76 -11.80
N ASN A 30 8.26 12.26 -12.37
CA ASN A 30 8.68 10.87 -12.19
C ASN A 30 8.93 10.52 -10.72
N HIS A 31 9.56 11.42 -9.96
CA HIS A 31 9.77 11.22 -8.53
C HIS A 31 8.46 11.18 -7.74
N VAL A 32 7.52 12.08 -8.04
CA VAL A 32 6.18 12.07 -7.41
C VAL A 32 5.48 10.74 -7.67
N ASN A 33 5.46 10.28 -8.93
CA ASN A 33 4.83 9.01 -9.29
C ASN A 33 5.52 7.82 -8.62
N ASP A 34 6.84 7.85 -8.49
CA ASP A 34 7.59 6.80 -7.79
C ASP A 34 7.30 6.75 -6.30
N LEU A 35 7.23 7.90 -5.65
CA LEU A 35 6.85 8.01 -4.25
C LEU A 35 5.42 7.54 -4.02
N GLY A 36 4.47 7.89 -4.91
CA GLY A 36 3.09 7.38 -4.85
C GLY A 36 3.04 5.85 -4.85
N ARG A 37 3.71 5.20 -5.81
CA ARG A 37 3.79 3.72 -5.85
C ARG A 37 4.40 3.11 -4.58
N LYS A 38 5.44 3.76 -4.03
CA LYS A 38 6.08 3.31 -2.79
C LYS A 38 5.15 3.46 -1.59
N MET A 39 4.36 4.54 -1.54
CA MET A 39 3.36 4.76 -0.51
C MET A 39 2.27 3.70 -0.59
N ASP A 40 1.77 3.36 -1.78
CA ASP A 40 0.76 2.32 -1.97
C ASP A 40 1.27 0.94 -1.48
N ASN A 41 2.50 0.59 -1.82
CA ASN A 41 3.13 -0.65 -1.34
C ASN A 41 3.30 -0.66 0.18
N ALA A 42 3.71 0.47 0.77
CA ALA A 42 3.85 0.60 2.22
C ALA A 42 2.50 0.47 2.92
N GLN A 43 1.44 1.08 2.38
CA GLN A 43 0.09 0.97 2.91
C GLN A 43 -0.40 -0.49 2.88
N PHE A 44 -0.21 -1.18 1.76
CA PHE A 44 -0.55 -2.60 1.67
C PHE A 44 0.16 -3.44 2.76
N ASN A 45 1.46 -3.22 2.98
CA ASN A 45 2.20 -3.91 4.02
C ASN A 45 1.66 -3.60 5.42
N LEU A 46 1.31 -2.33 5.69
CA LEU A 46 0.68 -1.93 6.94
C LEU A 46 -0.67 -2.61 7.15
N ASP A 47 -1.49 -2.73 6.10
CA ASP A 47 -2.77 -3.41 6.16
C ASP A 47 -2.61 -4.89 6.51
N GLN A 48 -1.65 -5.58 5.89
CA GLN A 48 -1.32 -6.97 6.22
C GLN A 48 -0.88 -7.13 7.69
N LEU A 49 -0.03 -6.23 8.18
CA LEU A 49 0.41 -6.23 9.58
C LEU A 49 -0.75 -5.97 10.55
N ALA A 50 -1.66 -5.06 10.21
CA ALA A 50 -2.83 -4.77 11.02
C ALA A 50 -3.76 -6.00 11.14
N VAL A 51 -4.05 -6.66 10.01
CA VAL A 51 -4.82 -7.91 9.98
C VAL A 51 -4.14 -9.01 10.79
N GLY A 52 -2.85 -9.22 10.58
CA GLY A 52 -2.08 -10.23 11.33
C GLY A 52 -2.11 -9.97 12.84
N ARG A 53 -1.88 -8.71 13.25
CA ARG A 53 -1.97 -8.32 14.66
C ARG A 53 -3.35 -8.59 15.25
N GLN A 54 -4.42 -8.22 14.55
CA GLN A 54 -5.78 -8.48 15.02
C GLN A 54 -6.00 -9.98 15.21
N LYS A 55 -5.57 -10.80 14.23
CA LYS A 55 -5.73 -12.24 14.33
C LYS A 55 -5.00 -12.83 15.53
N PHE A 56 -3.77 -12.38 15.81
CA PHE A 56 -3.04 -12.83 16.99
C PHE A 56 -3.67 -12.37 18.30
N VAL A 57 -4.30 -11.19 18.34
CA VAL A 57 -5.07 -10.75 19.51
C VAL A 57 -6.26 -11.66 19.77
N GLU A 58 -7.00 -12.05 18.72
CA GLU A 58 -8.11 -13.00 18.83
C GLU A 58 -7.64 -14.36 19.34
N LEU A 59 -6.55 -14.89 18.78
CA LEU A 59 -5.97 -16.17 19.21
C LEU A 59 -5.47 -16.11 20.66
N LEU A 60 -4.88 -14.97 21.07
CA LEU A 60 -4.46 -14.78 22.45
C LEU A 60 -5.65 -14.72 23.41
N ALA A 61 -6.72 -14.03 23.03
CA ALA A 61 -7.94 -13.97 23.85
C ALA A 61 -8.54 -15.37 24.04
N ASP A 62 -8.65 -16.15 22.97
CA ASP A 62 -9.14 -17.52 23.00
C ASP A 62 -8.28 -18.43 23.90
N ALA A 63 -6.95 -18.38 23.75
CA ALA A 63 -6.03 -19.16 24.59
C ALA A 63 -6.11 -18.79 26.08
N LEU A 64 -6.45 -17.53 26.41
CA LEU A 64 -6.62 -17.07 27.79
C LEU A 64 -8.00 -17.45 28.36
N GLU A 65 -9.03 -17.50 27.52
CA GLU A 65 -10.39 -17.89 27.92
C GLU A 65 -10.57 -19.41 27.99
N ASN A 66 -9.85 -20.17 27.16
CA ASN A 66 -9.91 -21.63 27.03
C ASN A 66 -8.53 -22.29 27.27
N PRO A 67 -7.96 -22.21 28.49
CA PRO A 67 -6.59 -22.64 28.76
C PRO A 67 -6.37 -24.17 28.66
N GLU A 68 -7.42 -24.99 28.71
CA GLU A 68 -7.33 -26.46 28.68
C GLU A 68 -7.35 -27.05 27.24
N GLU A 69 -7.84 -26.33 26.22
CA GLU A 69 -7.84 -26.80 24.82
C GLU A 69 -6.47 -26.70 24.15
N VAL A 70 -5.53 -25.96 24.75
CA VAL A 70 -4.17 -25.77 24.24
C VAL A 70 -3.33 -27.05 24.39
N GLU A 71 -3.62 -27.91 25.37
CA GLU A 71 -2.85 -29.13 25.62
C GLU A 71 -3.15 -30.26 24.62
N GLU A 72 -4.38 -30.41 24.12
CA GLU A 72 -4.72 -31.50 23.20
C GLU A 72 -4.11 -31.34 21.79
N ALA A 73 -3.83 -30.12 21.35
CA ALA A 73 -3.22 -29.85 20.05
C ALA A 73 -1.71 -30.16 20.00
N GLU A 74 -1.03 -30.23 21.14
CA GLU A 74 0.42 -30.51 21.22
C GLU A 74 0.74 -32.01 21.27
N VAL A 75 -0.24 -32.87 21.61
CA VAL A 75 -0.03 -34.33 21.77
C VAL A 75 -0.21 -35.14 20.47
N VAL A 76 -0.62 -34.50 19.37
CA VAL A 76 -0.83 -35.15 18.07
C VAL A 76 0.21 -34.64 17.07
N ASN A 77 1.49 -34.90 17.32
CA ASN A 77 2.57 -34.88 16.32
C ASN A 77 3.64 -35.92 16.63
#